data_AF-A0A6B3HRF3-F1
#
_entry.id   AF-A0A6B3HRF3-F1
#
_cell.length_a   1.000
_cell.length_b   1.000
_cell.length_c   1.000
_cell.angle_alpha   90.00
_cell.angle_beta   90.00
_cell.angle_gamma   90.00
#
_symmetry.space_group_name_H-M   'P 1'
#
loop_
_entity.id
_entity.type
_entity.pdbx_description
1 polymer ?
#
loop_
_entity_poly.entity_id
_entity_poly.type
_entity_poly.pdbx_seq_one_letter_code
_entity_poly.pdbx_strand_id
1 'polypeptide(L)'
;MTTVTDTSTRHAGPKVRLRGQRSPLASVALHLTLIIASVIAVFPVLWVLLTSLKPAKFATTTDFFRETTFVNYTNLIRDTEFLAWFANSAIIAGLSTVIGVFVAATTGYAVSRFRFPGKRGLMWTLLITQMFPVAVLIVPIYN
;
A
#
# COMPACT_ATOMS: atom_id res chain seq x y z
N MET A 1 73.81 -11.05 17.01
CA MET A 1 72.64 -11.92 16.76
C MET A 1 71.41 -11.15 17.24
N THR A 2 70.84 -10.33 16.36
CA THR A 2 69.75 -9.39 16.66
C THR A 2 68.41 -10.05 16.38
N THR A 3 67.66 -10.37 17.43
CA THR A 3 66.27 -10.83 17.35
C THR A 3 65.36 -9.63 17.12
N VAL A 4 64.74 -9.57 15.93
CA VAL A 4 63.63 -8.67 15.60
C VAL A 4 62.35 -9.28 16.19
N THR A 5 61.76 -8.63 17.18
CA THR A 5 60.44 -8.96 17.72
C THR A 5 59.37 -8.30 16.86
N ASP A 6 58.65 -9.10 16.10
CA ASP A 6 57.49 -8.71 15.30
C ASP A 6 56.29 -8.44 16.24
N THR A 7 55.97 -7.17 16.44
CA THR A 7 54.74 -6.74 17.13
C THR A 7 53.60 -6.64 16.12
N SER A 8 52.94 -7.77 15.86
CA SER A 8 51.67 -7.79 15.11
C SER A 8 50.59 -7.04 15.90
N THR A 9 50.30 -5.80 15.53
CA THR A 9 49.15 -5.04 16.04
C THR A 9 47.88 -5.58 15.40
N ARG A 10 47.18 -6.48 16.11
CA ARG A 10 45.85 -6.94 15.71
C ARG A 10 44.87 -5.78 15.80
N HIS A 11 44.51 -5.20 14.65
CA HIS A 11 43.39 -4.28 14.53
C HIS A 11 42.08 -5.01 14.88
N ALA A 12 41.49 -4.68 16.04
CA ALA A 12 40.18 -5.15 16.42
C ALA A 12 39.14 -4.59 15.42
N GLY A 13 38.51 -5.48 14.64
CA GLY A 13 37.50 -5.11 13.66
C GLY A 13 36.27 -4.43 14.30
N PRO A 14 35.48 -3.66 13.54
CA PRO A 14 34.31 -2.96 14.05
C PRO A 14 33.29 -3.94 14.64
N LYS A 15 32.88 -3.73 15.90
CA LYS A 15 31.80 -4.49 16.53
C LYS A 15 30.49 -4.21 15.78
N VAL A 16 30.06 -5.15 14.94
CA VAL A 16 28.73 -5.14 14.31
C VAL A 16 27.69 -5.16 15.42
N ARG A 17 26.95 -4.06 15.61
CA ARG A 17 25.84 -4.00 16.57
C ARG A 17 24.75 -4.96 16.11
N LEU A 18 24.73 -6.17 16.69
CA LEU A 18 23.68 -7.16 16.47
C LEU A 18 22.32 -6.57 16.86
N ARG A 19 21.32 -6.93 16.05
CA ARG A 19 19.91 -6.50 16.12
C ARG A 19 19.42 -6.45 17.56
N GLY A 20 19.01 -5.24 17.96
CA GLY A 20 18.93 -4.79 19.34
C GLY A 20 18.01 -5.57 20.26
N GLN A 21 18.51 -5.77 21.48
CA GLN A 21 17.71 -5.99 22.68
C GLN A 21 16.89 -4.70 22.93
N ARG A 22 15.73 -4.57 22.29
CA ARG A 22 14.81 -3.46 22.56
C ARG A 22 14.36 -3.58 24.02
N SER A 23 14.41 -2.48 24.77
CA SER A 23 13.93 -2.51 26.16
C SER A 23 12.45 -2.92 26.18
N PRO A 24 11.98 -3.64 27.22
CA PRO A 24 10.58 -4.06 27.30
C PRO A 24 9.62 -2.87 27.20
N LEU A 25 10.01 -1.70 27.73
CA LEU A 25 9.25 -0.44 27.59
C LEU A 25 9.18 0.05 26.14
N ALA A 26 10.28 0.01 25.39
CA ALA A 26 10.28 0.38 23.98
C ALA A 26 9.39 -0.56 23.15
N SER A 27 9.35 -1.85 23.51
CA SER A 27 8.44 -2.82 22.89
C SER A 27 6.98 -2.47 23.21
N VAL A 28 6.64 -2.25 24.48
CA VAL A 28 5.27 -1.91 24.90
C VAL A 28 4.78 -0.62 24.23
N ALA A 29 5.62 0.42 24.20
CA ALA A 29 5.30 1.68 23.53
C ALA A 29 5.01 1.48 22.03
N LEU A 30 5.83 0.69 21.33
CA LEU A 30 5.59 0.37 19.91
C LEU A 30 4.26 -0.37 19.71
N HIS A 31 3.96 -1.37 20.54
CA HIS A 31 2.70 -2.12 20.43
C HIS A 31 1.50 -1.21 20.70
N LEU A 32 1.57 -0.35 21.72
CA LEU A 32 0.50 0.59 22.03
C LEU A 32 0.27 1.58 20.86
N THR A 33 1.34 2.15 20.31
CA THR A 33 1.24 3.01 19.13
C THR A 33 0.65 2.29 17.92
N LEU A 34 1.08 1.05 17.65
CA LEU A 34 0.54 0.22 16.56
C LEU A 34 -0.95 -0.10 16.76
N ILE A 35 -1.37 -0.40 18.00
CA ILE A 35 -2.78 -0.64 18.33
C ILE A 35 -3.60 0.62 18.08
N ILE A 36 -3.17 1.77 18.60
CA ILE A 36 -3.87 3.04 18.42
C ILE A 36 -3.97 3.39 16.92
N ALA A 37 -2.87 3.29 16.18
CA ALA A 37 -2.87 3.54 14.74
C ALA A 37 -3.80 2.58 13.98
N SER A 38 -3.83 1.31 14.38
CA SER A 38 -4.73 0.30 13.78
C SER A 38 -6.19 0.62 14.07
N VAL A 39 -6.53 1.02 15.30
CA VAL A 39 -7.90 1.42 15.67
C VAL A 39 -8.34 2.61 14.82
N ILE A 40 -7.51 3.64 14.68
CA ILE A 40 -7.80 4.82 13.85
C ILE A 40 -8.01 4.43 12.38
N ALA A 41 -7.16 3.56 11.83
CA ALA A 41 -7.25 3.12 10.44
C ALA A 41 -8.48 2.23 10.17
N VAL A 42 -8.83 1.35 11.12
CA VAL A 42 -9.92 0.37 10.97
C VAL A 42 -11.29 0.97 11.28
N PHE A 43 -11.36 2.01 12.13
CA PHE A 43 -12.60 2.68 12.51
C PHE A 43 -13.52 3.05 11.31
N PRO A 44 -13.06 3.75 10.25
CA PRO A 44 -13.92 4.08 9.12
C PRO A 44 -14.42 2.83 8.36
N VAL A 45 -13.62 1.77 8.30
CA VAL A 45 -14.02 0.50 7.67
C VAL A 45 -15.12 -0.18 8.48
N LEU A 46 -14.97 -0.22 9.81
CA LEU A 46 -16.02 -0.74 10.71
C LEU A 46 -17.31 0.07 10.58
N TRP A 47 -17.21 1.38 10.43
CA TRP A 47 -18.38 2.24 10.22
C TRP A 47 -19.14 1.87 8.94
N VAL A 48 -18.43 1.66 7.82
CA VAL A 48 -19.04 1.22 6.55
C VAL A 48 -19.69 -0.15 6.70
N LEU A 49 -19.02 -1.10 7.38
CA LEU A 49 -19.57 -2.44 7.61
C LEU A 49 -20.87 -2.39 8.43
N LEU A 50 -20.90 -1.64 9.53
CA LEU A 50 -22.10 -1.47 10.34
C LEU A 50 -23.24 -0.81 9.54
N THR A 51 -22.91 0.19 8.71
CA THR A 51 -23.89 0.89 7.88
C THR A 51 -24.44 -0.03 6.78
N SER A 52 -23.63 -0.92 6.21
CA SER A 52 -24.06 -1.86 5.16
C SER A 52 -25.17 -2.83 5.62
N LEU A 53 -25.25 -3.09 6.93
CA LEU A 53 -26.22 -3.99 7.56
C LEU A 53 -27.48 -3.26 8.06
N LYS A 54 -27.54 -1.93 7.94
CA LYS A 54 -28.72 -1.13 8.34
C LYS A 54 -29.74 -1.06 7.20
N PRO A 55 -31.04 -1.19 7.46
CA PRO A 55 -32.07 -0.93 6.45
C PRO A 55 -31.93 0.50 5.90
N ALA A 56 -32.22 0.72 4.62
CA ALA A 56 -32.05 2.01 3.94
C ALA A 56 -32.74 3.19 4.67
N LYS A 57 -33.83 2.92 5.40
CA LYS A 57 -34.58 3.90 6.20
C LYS A 57 -33.82 4.44 7.42
N PHE A 58 -32.79 3.72 7.88
CA PHE A 58 -32.01 4.04 9.08
C PHE A 58 -30.53 4.32 8.76
N ALA A 59 -30.17 4.55 7.49
CA ALA A 59 -28.79 4.80 7.07
C ALA A 59 -28.13 6.00 7.78
N THR A 60 -28.93 6.96 8.26
CA THR A 60 -28.48 8.17 8.98
C THR A 60 -28.72 8.13 10.50
N THR A 61 -29.35 7.09 11.04
CA THR A 61 -29.67 6.99 12.47
C THR A 61 -28.56 6.29 13.25
N THR A 62 -28.20 6.85 14.43
CA THR A 62 -27.11 6.38 15.31
C THR A 62 -27.40 5.05 16.03
N ASP A 63 -28.60 4.50 15.92
CA ASP A 63 -28.91 3.17 16.49
C ASP A 63 -28.21 2.06 15.69
N PHE A 64 -27.28 1.35 16.34
CA PHE A 64 -26.42 0.36 15.70
C PHE A 64 -26.98 -1.07 15.71
N PHE A 65 -27.85 -1.40 16.68
CA PHE A 65 -28.18 -2.80 16.99
C PHE A 65 -29.66 -3.17 16.84
N ARG A 66 -30.54 -2.22 16.54
CA ARG A 66 -31.99 -2.48 16.64
C ARG A 66 -32.53 -3.31 15.48
N GLU A 67 -31.91 -3.28 14.30
CA GLU A 67 -32.41 -3.95 13.09
C GLU A 67 -31.29 -4.36 12.11
N THR A 68 -30.33 -5.18 12.53
CA THR A 68 -29.32 -5.73 11.60
C THR A 68 -30.01 -6.63 10.56
N THR A 69 -29.88 -6.30 9.27
CA THR A 69 -30.49 -7.05 8.18
C THR A 69 -29.55 -7.29 7.01
N PHE A 70 -29.75 -8.41 6.31
CA PHE A 70 -29.01 -8.76 5.09
C PHE A 70 -29.78 -8.43 3.80
N VAL A 71 -30.89 -7.70 3.91
CA VAL A 71 -31.73 -7.32 2.77
C VAL A 71 -30.94 -6.50 1.75
N ASN A 72 -30.06 -5.59 2.19
CA ASN A 72 -29.22 -4.80 1.28
C ASN A 72 -28.34 -5.69 0.38
N TYR A 73 -27.77 -6.77 0.94
CA TYR A 73 -26.96 -7.72 0.17
C TYR A 73 -27.80 -8.55 -0.80
N THR A 74 -29.00 -8.94 -0.39
CA THR A 74 -29.92 -9.70 -1.25
C THR A 74 -30.38 -8.83 -2.42
N ASN A 75 -30.77 -7.58 -2.16
CA ASN A 75 -31.18 -6.63 -3.18
C ASN A 75 -30.00 -6.27 -4.09
N LEU A 76 -28.79 -6.14 -3.55
CA LEU A 76 -27.59 -5.89 -4.36
C LEU A 76 -27.34 -7.01 -5.37
N ILE A 77 -27.52 -8.28 -4.98
CA ILE A 77 -27.26 -9.42 -5.86
C ILE A 77 -28.43 -9.69 -6.83
N ARG A 78 -29.68 -9.46 -6.40
CA ARG A 78 -30.87 -9.80 -7.20
C ARG A 78 -31.40 -8.66 -8.05
N ASP A 79 -31.33 -7.43 -7.54
CA ASP A 79 -31.98 -6.27 -8.14
C ASP A 79 -30.97 -5.35 -8.85
N THR A 80 -29.68 -5.70 -8.87
CA THR A 80 -28.64 -4.93 -9.56
C THR A 80 -27.64 -5.83 -10.28
N GLU A 81 -26.94 -5.26 -11.27
CA GLU A 81 -25.86 -5.92 -12.03
C GLU A 81 -24.52 -5.95 -11.26
N PHE A 82 -24.57 -5.91 -9.92
CA PHE A 82 -23.40 -5.77 -9.06
C PHE A 82 -22.33 -6.83 -9.35
N LEU A 83 -22.71 -8.09 -9.53
CA LEU A 83 -21.75 -9.16 -9.81
C LEU A 83 -21.02 -8.95 -11.14
N ALA A 84 -21.72 -8.46 -12.17
CA ALA A 84 -21.12 -8.13 -13.45
C ALA A 84 -20.16 -6.93 -13.34
N TRP A 85 -20.57 -5.86 -12.65
CA TRP A 85 -19.71 -4.69 -12.43
C TRP A 85 -18.47 -5.03 -11.59
N PHE A 86 -18.65 -5.86 -10.56
CA PHE A 86 -17.56 -6.33 -9.71
C PHE A 86 -16.58 -7.21 -10.50
N ALA A 87 -17.10 -8.15 -11.30
CA ALA A 87 -16.27 -9.01 -12.16
C ALA A 87 -15.50 -8.19 -13.20
N ASN A 88 -16.15 -7.25 -13.88
CA ASN A 88 -15.49 -6.34 -14.82
C ASN A 88 -14.38 -5.54 -14.14
N SER A 89 -14.64 -4.98 -12.95
CA SER A 89 -13.65 -4.24 -12.18
C SER A 89 -12.47 -5.13 -11.76
N ALA A 90 -12.75 -6.35 -11.30
CA ALA A 90 -11.71 -7.30 -10.91
C ALA A 90 -10.83 -7.73 -12.09
N ILE A 91 -11.43 -7.99 -13.26
CA ILE A 91 -10.70 -8.35 -14.48
C ILE A 91 -9.82 -7.18 -14.92
N ILE A 92 -10.37 -5.96 -15.00
CA ILE A 92 -9.63 -4.77 -15.43
C ILE A 92 -8.49 -4.46 -14.45
N ALA A 93 -8.76 -4.50 -13.14
CA ALA A 93 -7.75 -4.27 -12.10
C ALA A 93 -6.64 -5.34 -12.15
N GLY A 94 -7.02 -6.61 -12.32
CA GLY A 94 -6.07 -7.72 -12.43
C GLY A 94 -5.17 -7.60 -13.66
N LEU A 95 -5.76 -7.41 -14.84
CA LEU A 95 -5.03 -7.27 -16.10
C LEU A 95 -4.11 -6.04 -16.09
N SER A 96 -4.63 -4.89 -15.66
CA SER A 96 -3.82 -3.66 -15.56
C SER A 96 -2.66 -3.81 -14.57
N THR A 97 -2.87 -4.51 -13.44
CA THR A 97 -1.80 -4.80 -12.49
C THR A 97 -0.73 -5.70 -13.10
N VAL A 98 -1.12 -6.80 -13.77
CA VAL A 98 -0.17 -7.75 -14.38
C VAL A 98 0.66 -7.04 -15.45
N ILE A 99 0.01 -6.35 -16.37
CA ILE A 99 0.67 -5.63 -17.47
C ILE A 99 1.55 -4.50 -16.89
N GLY A 100 1.01 -3.72 -15.95
CA GLY A 100 1.72 -2.61 -15.31
C GLY A 100 2.96 -3.07 -14.56
N VAL A 101 2.86 -4.12 -13.75
CA VAL A 101 4.01 -4.69 -13.03
C VAL A 101 5.04 -5.27 -13.99
N PHE A 102 4.62 -5.98 -15.04
CA PHE A 102 5.55 -6.52 -16.04
C PHE A 102 6.36 -5.41 -16.73
N VAL A 103 5.69 -4.35 -17.19
CA VAL A 103 6.34 -3.20 -17.83
C VAL A 103 7.20 -2.41 -16.83
N ALA A 104 6.70 -2.18 -15.62
CA ALA A 104 7.45 -1.46 -14.58
C ALA A 104 8.69 -2.23 -14.12
N ALA A 105 8.61 -3.55 -13.98
CA ALA A 105 9.73 -4.40 -13.58
C ALA A 105 10.82 -4.44 -14.66
N THR A 106 10.46 -4.63 -15.93
CA THR A 106 11.43 -4.65 -17.04
C THR A 106 12.08 -3.28 -17.23
N THR A 107 11.30 -2.20 -17.17
CA THR A 107 11.82 -0.82 -17.24
C THR A 107 12.69 -0.50 -16.04
N GLY A 108 12.27 -0.85 -14.83
CA GLY A 108 13.02 -0.67 -13.59
C GLY A 108 14.35 -1.42 -13.60
N TYR A 109 14.36 -2.66 -14.12
CA TYR A 109 15.60 -3.41 -14.32
C TYR A 109 16.53 -2.71 -15.32
N ALA A 110 16.01 -2.27 -16.47
CA ALA A 110 16.81 -1.62 -17.48
C ALA A 110 17.45 -0.32 -16.97
N VAL A 111 16.65 0.51 -16.30
CA VAL A 111 17.11 1.78 -15.70
C VAL A 111 18.08 1.54 -14.55
N SER A 112 17.89 0.51 -13.72
CA SER A 112 18.77 0.24 -12.58
C SER A 112 20.10 -0.37 -12.98
N ARG A 113 20.13 -1.27 -13.98
CA ARG A 113 21.33 -2.04 -14.33
C ARG A 113 22.14 -1.47 -15.49
N PHE A 114 21.49 -0.87 -16.49
CA PHE A 114 22.18 -0.36 -17.67
C PHE A 114 22.50 1.14 -17.58
N ARG A 115 23.56 1.55 -18.29
CA ARG A 115 23.93 2.96 -18.50
C ARG A 115 23.75 3.26 -19.98
N PHE A 116 22.74 4.05 -20.33
CA PHE A 116 22.42 4.43 -21.70
C PHE A 116 22.21 5.95 -21.80
N PRO A 117 22.52 6.56 -22.96
CA PRO A 117 22.28 7.98 -23.18
C PRO A 117 20.77 8.28 -23.11
N GLY A 118 20.39 9.36 -22.40
CA GLY A 118 18.97 9.76 -22.23
C GLY A 118 18.28 9.24 -20.96
N LYS A 119 18.91 8.36 -20.16
CA LYS A 119 18.35 7.82 -18.90
C LYS A 119 17.80 8.90 -17.96
N ARG A 120 18.52 10.01 -17.78
CA ARG A 120 18.10 11.10 -16.89
C ARG A 120 16.86 11.84 -17.42
N GLY A 121 16.80 12.07 -18.73
CA GLY A 121 15.63 12.67 -19.38
C GLY A 121 14.40 11.78 -19.24
N LEU A 122 14.53 10.48 -19.54
CA LEU A 122 13.47 9.49 -19.37
C LEU A 122 12.89 9.50 -17.95
N MET A 123 13.75 9.47 -16.92
CA MET A 123 13.31 9.50 -15.52
C MET A 123 12.54 10.78 -15.19
N TRP A 124 13.00 11.94 -15.66
CA TRP A 124 12.29 13.20 -15.47
C TRP A 124 10.92 13.20 -16.16
N THR A 125 10.85 12.73 -17.41
CA THR A 125 9.59 12.62 -18.14
C THR A 125 8.60 11.72 -17.39
N LEU A 126 9.05 10.55 -16.92
CA LEU A 126 8.19 9.64 -16.15
C LEU A 126 7.64 10.32 -14.88
N LEU A 127 8.48 11.04 -14.14
CA LEU A 127 8.04 11.76 -12.94
C LEU A 127 7.04 12.87 -13.27
N ILE A 128 7.32 13.67 -14.30
CA ILE A 128 6.44 14.78 -14.71
C ILE A 128 5.08 14.25 -15.17
N THR A 129 5.05 13.16 -15.93
CA THR A 129 3.79 12.54 -16.38
C THR A 129 2.96 12.03 -15.20
N GLN A 130 3.58 11.46 -14.16
CA GLN A 130 2.88 10.98 -12.96
C GLN A 130 2.32 12.12 -12.09
N MET A 131 2.90 13.32 -12.18
CA MET A 131 2.39 14.50 -11.49
C MET A 131 1.24 15.20 -12.23
N PHE A 132 0.98 14.81 -13.49
CA PHE A 132 -0.06 15.44 -14.28
C PHE A 132 -1.45 15.11 -13.71
N PRO A 133 -2.29 16.11 -13.43
CA PRO A 133 -3.60 15.88 -12.81
C PRO A 133 -4.55 15.20 -13.79
N VAL A 134 -5.06 14.02 -13.40
CA VAL A 134 -6.01 13.23 -14.20
C VAL A 134 -7.27 14.02 -14.57
N ALA A 135 -7.69 14.96 -13.71
CA ALA A 135 -8.86 15.81 -13.96
C ALA A 135 -8.76 16.62 -15.26
N VAL A 136 -7.56 17.02 -15.69
CA VAL A 136 -7.35 17.77 -16.94
C VAL A 136 -7.57 16.88 -18.17
N LEU A 137 -7.43 15.56 -18.02
CA LEU A 137 -7.64 14.60 -19.10
C LEU A 137 -9.12 14.24 -19.32
N ILE A 138 -10.03 14.61 -18.42
CA ILE A 138 -11.46 14.31 -18.57
C ILE A 138 -12.06 15.04 -19.79
N VAL A 139 -11.82 16.34 -19.95
CA VAL A 139 -12.40 17.14 -21.05
C VAL A 139 -12.14 16.56 -22.45
N PRO A 140 -10.92 16.13 -22.82
CA PRO A 140 -10.67 15.54 -24.13
C PRO A 140 -11.16 14.09 -24.29
N ILE A 141 -11.43 13.35 -23.20
CA ILE A 141 -11.91 11.95 -23.27
C ILE A 141 -13.42 11.88 -23.49
N TYR A 142 -14.17 12.91 -23.08
CA TYR A 142 -15.64 12.92 -23.09
C TYR A 142 -16.27 13.92 -24.07
N ASN A 143 -15.50 14.50 -24.99
CA ASN A 143 -16.01 15.23 -26.18
C ASN A 143 -15.94 14.33 -27.41
#